data_AF-A0A9D8E877-F1
#
_entry.id   AF-A0A9D8E877-F1
#
_cell.length_a   1.000
_cell.length_b   1.000
_cell.length_c   1.000
_cell.angle_alpha   90.00
_cell.angle_beta   90.00
_cell.angle_gamma   90.00
#
_symmetry.space_group_name_H-M   'P 1'
#
loop_
_entity.id
_entity.type
_entity.pdbx_description
1 polymer ?
#
loop_
_entity_poly.entity_id
_entity_poly.type
_entity_poly.pdbx_seq_one_letter_code
_entity_poly.pdbx_strand_id
1 'polypeptide(L)'
;MQRNAATVVALVGAVPDALRPVLGTHTTYVLGDDDPLGEVADAWVRRFDEAGPVGELEVAVTTTIARWRAGTVELPDYYLVTGVDDLAPTRRHWYFGVLHDAAPRRIVPVDPDARRVLAALESLPPGPWWPPVDRLLAGIEQRVPDVAVPPDPPVEDPPAPRLLTPGG
;
A
#
# COMPACT_ATOMS: atom_id res chain seq x y z
N MET A 1 -23.26 -27.76 0.58
CA MET A 1 -23.74 -26.39 0.28
C MET A 1 -22.60 -25.65 -0.37
N GLN A 2 -22.60 -25.56 -1.71
CA GLN A 2 -21.60 -24.83 -2.48
C GLN A 2 -21.88 -23.33 -2.27
N ARG A 3 -21.14 -22.65 -1.38
CA ARG A 3 -21.13 -21.19 -1.41
C ARG A 3 -20.53 -20.81 -2.76
N ASN A 4 -21.25 -20.05 -3.58
CA ASN A 4 -20.62 -19.23 -4.60
C ASN A 4 -19.66 -18.30 -3.86
N ALA A 5 -18.39 -18.72 -3.71
CA ALA A 5 -17.36 -17.90 -3.09
C ALA A 5 -17.03 -16.81 -4.11
N ALA A 6 -17.74 -15.69 -4.01
CA ALA A 6 -17.42 -14.52 -4.82
C ALA A 6 -15.98 -14.10 -4.49
N THR A 7 -15.20 -13.80 -5.52
CA THR A 7 -13.83 -13.31 -5.36
C THR A 7 -13.89 -11.90 -4.79
N VAL A 8 -13.29 -11.69 -3.62
CA VAL A 8 -13.23 -10.41 -2.92
C VAL A 8 -12.06 -9.61 -3.45
N VAL A 9 -12.32 -8.40 -3.92
CA VAL A 9 -11.31 -7.52 -4.52
C VAL A 9 -11.30 -6.19 -3.79
N ALA A 10 -10.15 -5.81 -3.25
CA ALA A 10 -9.95 -4.48 -2.68
C ALA A 10 -9.51 -3.52 -3.78
N LEU A 11 -10.23 -2.42 -3.94
CA LEU A 11 -9.87 -1.34 -4.84
C LEU A 11 -9.16 -0.24 -4.05
N VAL A 12 -7.89 -0.02 -4.34
CA VAL A 12 -7.04 0.96 -3.63
C VAL A 12 -6.70 2.10 -4.57
N GLY A 13 -6.72 3.33 -4.05
CA GLY A 13 -6.34 4.54 -4.80
C GLY A 13 -7.55 5.30 -5.34
N ALA A 14 -7.41 5.88 -6.53
CA ALA A 14 -8.47 6.66 -7.16
C ALA A 14 -9.63 5.78 -7.65
N VAL A 15 -10.69 5.69 -6.85
CA VAL A 15 -11.92 4.97 -7.23
C VAL A 15 -12.73 5.79 -8.24
N PRO A 16 -12.98 5.28 -9.47
CA PRO A 16 -13.82 5.96 -10.45
C PRO A 16 -15.25 6.13 -9.93
N ASP A 17 -15.84 7.32 -10.07
CA ASP A 17 -17.21 7.60 -9.62
C ASP A 17 -18.25 6.63 -10.21
N ALA A 18 -18.03 6.22 -11.46
CA ALA A 18 -18.89 5.28 -12.16
C ALA A 18 -18.92 3.87 -11.52
N LEU A 19 -17.93 3.51 -10.70
CA LEU A 19 -17.89 2.24 -9.97
C LEU A 19 -18.53 2.30 -8.59
N ARG A 20 -18.76 3.50 -8.03
CA ARG A 20 -19.34 3.65 -6.69
C ARG A 20 -20.69 2.93 -6.52
N PRO A 21 -21.63 2.98 -7.49
CA PRO A 21 -22.92 2.29 -7.36
C PRO A 21 -22.82 0.76 -7.43
N VAL A 22 -21.71 0.21 -7.92
CA VAL A 22 -21.51 -1.24 -8.11
C VAL A 22 -20.56 -1.86 -7.08
N LEU A 23 -20.01 -1.06 -6.16
CA LEU A 23 -19.34 -1.57 -4.97
C LEU A 23 -20.29 -2.52 -4.20
N GLY A 24 -19.78 -3.67 -3.79
CA GLY A 24 -20.56 -4.72 -3.13
C GLY A 24 -21.51 -5.54 -4.03
N THR A 25 -21.67 -5.25 -5.33
CA THR A 25 -22.65 -5.93 -6.19
C THR A 25 -22.13 -6.24 -7.59
N HIS A 26 -21.15 -7.14 -7.72
CA HIS A 26 -20.89 -7.85 -8.98
C HIS A 26 -21.15 -9.35 -8.78
N THR A 27 -21.86 -10.00 -9.70
CA THR A 27 -22.37 -11.37 -9.51
C THR A 27 -21.30 -12.43 -9.24
N THR A 28 -20.03 -12.13 -9.58
CA THR A 28 -18.86 -12.99 -9.35
C THR A 28 -17.78 -12.34 -8.47
N TYR A 29 -17.81 -11.00 -8.31
CA TYR A 29 -16.78 -10.23 -7.60
C TYR A 29 -17.41 -9.29 -6.56
N VAL A 30 -16.85 -9.26 -5.36
CA VAL A 30 -17.20 -8.26 -4.36
C VAL A 30 -16.10 -7.20 -4.35
N LEU A 31 -16.41 -6.00 -4.86
CA LEU A 31 -15.50 -4.87 -4.76
C LEU A 31 -15.73 -4.13 -3.43
N GLY A 32 -14.68 -4.05 -2.63
CA GLY A 32 -14.61 -3.20 -1.44
C GLY A 32 -13.61 -2.06 -1.67
N ASP A 33 -13.96 -0.86 -1.19
CA ASP A 33 -13.06 0.29 -1.10
C ASP A 33 -12.31 0.38 0.24
N ASP A 34 -12.64 -0.51 1.19
CA ASP A 34 -11.92 -0.68 2.45
C ASP A 34 -10.67 -1.56 2.23
N ASP A 35 -9.48 -1.00 2.45
CA ASP A 35 -8.23 -1.77 2.50
C ASP A 35 -8.09 -2.39 3.90
N PRO A 36 -8.14 -3.72 4.05
CA PRO A 36 -8.03 -4.36 5.36
C PRO A 36 -6.67 -4.19 6.02
N LEU A 37 -5.64 -3.81 5.25
CA LEU A 37 -4.32 -3.44 5.74
C LEU A 37 -4.09 -1.92 5.69
N GLY A 38 -5.13 -1.13 5.43
CA GLY A 38 -5.04 0.31 5.23
C GLY A 38 -4.44 1.04 6.43
N GLU A 39 -4.85 0.71 7.65
CA GLU A 39 -4.28 1.29 8.88
C GLU A 39 -2.79 0.95 9.04
N VAL A 40 -2.39 -0.27 8.66
CA VAL A 40 -0.97 -0.69 8.70
C VAL A 40 -0.17 0.04 7.62
N ALA A 41 -0.72 0.15 6.41
CA ALA A 41 -0.12 0.88 5.30
C ALA A 41 0.10 2.35 5.69
N ASP A 42 -0.91 2.98 6.30
CA ASP A 42 -0.86 4.36 6.77
C ASP A 42 0.21 4.57 7.84
N ALA A 43 0.27 3.70 8.85
CA ALA A 43 1.27 3.77 9.91
C ALA A 43 2.69 3.48 9.39
N TRP A 44 2.83 2.57 8.43
CA TRP A 44 4.10 2.26 7.79
C TRP A 44 4.60 3.43 6.94
N VAL A 45 3.72 4.06 6.17
CA VAL A 45 4.03 5.29 5.42
C VAL A 45 4.47 6.40 6.37
N ARG A 46 3.70 6.68 7.43
CA ARG A 46 4.04 7.72 8.43
C ARG A 46 5.38 7.46 9.12
N ARG A 47 5.71 6.20 9.40
CA ARG A 47 7.00 5.82 9.99
C ARG A 47 8.17 6.21 9.10
N PHE A 48 8.08 5.94 7.79
CA PHE A 48 9.19 6.18 6.86
C PHE A 48 9.20 7.59 6.26
N ASP A 49 8.06 8.28 6.24
CA ASP A 49 7.97 9.70 5.88
C ASP A 49 8.22 10.63 7.09
N GLU A 50 8.81 10.11 8.19
CA GLU A 50 9.20 10.83 9.41
C GLU A 50 8.09 11.66 10.09
N ALA A 51 6.84 11.24 9.95
CA ALA A 51 5.65 11.98 10.38
C ALA A 51 4.77 11.23 11.41
N GLY A 52 5.22 10.07 11.91
CA GLY A 52 4.45 9.20 12.79
C GLY A 52 4.94 9.15 14.25
N PRO A 53 4.05 8.99 15.24
CA PRO A 53 4.44 8.65 16.60
C PRO A 53 5.20 7.32 16.67
N VAL A 54 6.23 7.26 17.52
CA VAL A 54 6.93 6.00 17.83
C VAL A 54 5.93 4.98 18.38
N GLY A 55 5.95 3.75 17.86
CA GLY A 55 5.06 2.68 18.29
C GLY A 55 3.73 2.59 17.52
N GLU A 56 3.40 3.56 16.66
CA GLU A 56 2.13 3.57 15.93
C GLU A 56 1.98 2.35 15.00
N LEU A 57 3.04 2.02 14.26
CA LEU A 57 3.05 0.86 13.36
C LEU A 57 2.87 -0.45 14.13
N GLU A 58 3.55 -0.60 15.25
CA GLU A 58 3.49 -1.79 16.10
C GLU A 58 2.07 -2.01 16.66
N VAL A 59 1.38 -0.93 17.03
CA VAL A 59 -0.03 -0.97 17.45
C VAL A 59 -0.93 -1.36 16.28
N ALA A 60 -0.75 -0.76 15.10
CA ALA A 60 -1.55 -1.07 13.91
C ALA A 60 -1.39 -2.54 13.49
N VAL A 61 -0.16 -3.06 13.48
CA VAL A 61 0.15 -4.47 13.19
C VAL A 61 -0.49 -5.40 14.22
N THR A 62 -0.30 -5.12 15.51
CA THR A 62 -0.86 -5.96 16.59
C THR A 62 -2.38 -6.00 16.53
N THR A 63 -3.01 -4.85 16.29
CA THR A 63 -4.47 -4.72 16.17
C THR A 63 -5.00 -5.50 14.97
N THR A 64 -4.34 -5.36 13.83
CA THR A 64 -4.71 -6.06 12.59
C THR A 64 -4.58 -7.58 12.74
N ILE A 65 -3.49 -8.07 13.35
CA ILE A 65 -3.32 -9.50 13.62
C ILE A 65 -4.39 -10.01 14.59
N ALA A 66 -4.73 -9.25 15.62
CA ALA A 66 -5.79 -9.62 16.56
C ALA A 66 -7.16 -9.72 15.87
N ARG A 67 -7.49 -8.74 15.02
CA ARG A 67 -8.71 -8.77 14.20
C ARG A 67 -8.74 -9.96 13.25
N TRP A 68 -7.60 -10.27 12.61
CA TRP A 68 -7.50 -11.38 11.68
C TRP A 68 -7.70 -12.72 12.38
N ARG A 69 -7.07 -12.91 13.55
CA ARG A 69 -7.28 -14.10 14.39
C ARG A 69 -8.72 -14.23 14.89
N ALA A 70 -9.40 -13.11 15.10
CA ALA A 70 -10.82 -13.08 15.45
C ALA A 70 -11.76 -13.28 14.24
N GLY A 71 -11.23 -13.35 13.02
CA GLY A 71 -12.02 -13.46 11.79
C GLY A 71 -12.83 -12.20 11.45
N THR A 72 -12.45 -11.04 12.00
CA THR A 72 -13.13 -9.75 11.76
C THR A 72 -12.45 -8.91 10.68
N VAL A 73 -11.33 -9.39 10.16
CA VAL A 73 -10.68 -8.89 8.95
C VAL A 73 -10.10 -10.08 8.18
N GLU A 74 -10.28 -10.07 6.87
CA GLU A 74 -9.71 -11.06 5.95
C GLU A 74 -9.00 -10.32 4.82
N LEU A 75 -7.91 -10.90 4.30
CA LEU A 75 -7.25 -10.32 3.12
C LEU A 75 -8.13 -10.53 1.89
N PRO A 76 -8.21 -9.54 0.98
CA PRO A 76 -8.93 -9.72 -0.27
C PRO A 76 -8.23 -10.78 -1.12
N ASP A 77 -8.95 -11.43 -2.02
CA ASP A 77 -8.34 -12.29 -3.03
C ASP A 77 -7.34 -11.50 -3.88
N TYR A 78 -7.69 -10.27 -4.27
CA TYR A 78 -6.85 -9.38 -5.08
C TYR A 78 -6.93 -7.94 -4.61
N TYR A 79 -5.81 -7.22 -4.73
CA TYR A 79 -5.75 -5.77 -4.70
C TYR A 79 -5.69 -5.25 -6.13
N LEU A 80 -6.68 -4.45 -6.52
CA LEU A 80 -6.60 -3.61 -7.71
C LEU A 80 -6.11 -2.23 -7.28
N VAL A 81 -4.91 -1.85 -7.70
CA VAL A 81 -4.31 -0.56 -7.37
C VAL A 81 -4.52 0.40 -8.53
N THR A 82 -5.37 1.40 -8.30
CA THR A 82 -5.70 2.47 -9.24
C THR A 82 -4.88 3.72 -9.00
N GLY A 83 -4.64 4.50 -10.05
CA GLY A 83 -3.93 5.78 -9.94
C GLY A 83 -2.51 5.61 -9.36
N VAL A 84 -1.77 4.60 -9.84
CA VAL A 84 -0.43 4.25 -9.32
C VAL A 84 0.54 5.43 -9.38
N ASP A 85 0.40 6.27 -10.41
CA ASP A 85 1.21 7.48 -10.60
C ASP A 85 0.89 8.59 -9.59
N ASP A 86 -0.33 8.61 -9.05
CA ASP A 86 -0.80 9.58 -8.06
C ASP A 86 -0.44 9.16 -6.62
N LEU A 87 -0.03 7.90 -6.41
CA LEU A 87 0.40 7.42 -5.09
C LEU A 87 1.74 8.03 -4.70
N ALA A 88 1.80 8.54 -3.47
CA ALA A 88 3.07 8.94 -2.84
C ALA A 88 4.09 7.78 -2.91
N PRO A 89 5.39 8.06 -3.15
CA PRO A 89 6.39 7.01 -3.39
C PRO A 89 6.42 5.91 -2.33
N THR A 90 6.39 6.29 -1.06
CA THR A 90 6.35 5.36 0.08
C THR A 90 5.11 4.49 0.02
N ARG A 91 3.92 5.09 -0.17
CA ARG A 91 2.67 4.32 -0.31
C ARG A 91 2.65 3.41 -1.54
N ARG A 92 3.24 3.82 -2.65
CA ARG A 92 3.41 2.95 -3.83
C ARG A 92 4.30 1.74 -3.49
N HIS A 93 5.37 1.96 -2.72
CA HIS A 93 6.26 0.88 -2.29
C HIS A 93 5.59 -0.10 -1.31
N TRP A 94 4.61 0.33 -0.53
CA TRP A 94 3.79 -0.59 0.26
C TRP A 94 3.11 -1.66 -0.62
N TYR A 95 2.41 -1.26 -1.68
CA TYR A 95 1.69 -2.21 -2.54
C TYR A 95 2.63 -2.97 -3.48
N PHE A 96 3.55 -2.27 -4.16
CA PHE A 96 4.39 -2.86 -5.22
C PHE A 96 5.77 -3.34 -4.76
N GLY A 97 6.15 -3.07 -3.51
CA GLY A 97 7.34 -3.61 -2.85
C GLY A 97 6.95 -4.65 -1.82
N VAL A 98 6.31 -4.23 -0.72
CA VAL A 98 5.99 -5.11 0.42
C VAL A 98 4.99 -6.20 0.05
N LEU A 99 3.80 -5.84 -0.42
CA LEU A 99 2.74 -6.82 -0.68
C LEU A 99 3.02 -7.63 -1.95
N HIS A 100 3.55 -6.98 -2.99
CA HIS A 100 3.91 -7.66 -4.24
C HIS A 100 5.04 -8.69 -4.05
N ASP A 101 5.99 -8.47 -3.14
CA ASP A 101 7.01 -9.47 -2.79
C ASP A 101 6.39 -10.74 -2.15
N ALA A 102 5.33 -10.57 -1.35
CA ALA A 102 4.63 -11.69 -0.72
C ALA A 102 3.69 -12.44 -1.67
N ALA A 103 2.94 -11.73 -2.52
CA ALA A 103 2.00 -12.33 -3.47
C ALA A 103 1.87 -11.49 -4.75
N PRO A 104 2.83 -11.61 -5.70
CA PRO A 104 2.93 -10.70 -6.84
C PRO A 104 1.71 -10.76 -7.76
N ARG A 105 1.11 -11.94 -7.91
CA ARG A 105 -0.08 -12.14 -8.77
C ARG A 105 -1.37 -11.59 -8.17
N ARG A 106 -1.35 -11.12 -6.92
CA ARG A 106 -2.54 -10.59 -6.24
C ARG A 106 -2.56 -9.07 -6.16
N ILE A 107 -1.51 -8.40 -6.59
CA ILE A 107 -1.44 -6.95 -6.74
C ILE A 107 -1.51 -6.63 -8.24
N VAL A 108 -2.61 -6.03 -8.68
CA VAL A 108 -2.83 -5.73 -10.09
C VAL A 108 -2.94 -4.21 -10.27
N PRO A 109 -1.96 -3.57 -10.94
CA PRO A 109 -2.08 -2.17 -11.31
C PRO A 109 -3.17 -2.01 -12.38
N VAL A 110 -4.01 -1.00 -12.25
CA VAL A 110 -5.07 -0.71 -13.23
C VAL A 110 -5.27 0.80 -13.35
N ASP A 111 -5.57 1.27 -14.57
CA ASP A 111 -5.94 2.67 -14.76
C ASP A 111 -7.21 3.01 -13.97
N PRO A 112 -7.36 4.24 -13.43
CA PRO A 112 -8.55 4.70 -12.73
C PRO A 112 -9.72 4.99 -13.70
N ASP A 113 -9.98 4.05 -14.61
CA ASP A 113 -11.11 4.03 -15.53
C ASP A 113 -12.00 2.83 -15.24
N ALA A 114 -13.32 3.05 -15.19
CA ALA A 114 -14.27 2.00 -14.82
C ALA A 114 -14.23 0.79 -15.77
N ARG A 115 -14.03 1.00 -17.08
CA ARG A 115 -13.97 -0.12 -18.05
C ARG A 115 -12.68 -0.90 -17.87
N ARG A 116 -11.57 -0.23 -17.57
CA ARG A 116 -10.28 -0.87 -17.29
C ARG A 116 -10.34 -1.73 -16.03
N VAL A 117 -10.95 -1.22 -14.97
CA VAL A 117 -11.19 -1.99 -13.73
C VAL A 117 -12.04 -3.24 -14.01
N LEU A 118 -13.16 -3.10 -14.73
CA LEU A 118 -14.00 -4.25 -15.08
C LEU A 118 -13.26 -5.28 -15.93
N ALA A 119 -12.48 -4.85 -16.93
CA ALA A 119 -11.66 -5.75 -17.73
C ALA A 119 -10.55 -6.46 -16.91
N ALA A 120 -10.01 -5.79 -15.90
CA ALA A 120 -9.02 -6.39 -14.99
C ALA A 120 -9.65 -7.50 -14.12
N LEU A 121 -10.89 -7.31 -13.65
CA LEU A 121 -11.62 -8.34 -12.91
C LEU A 121 -11.80 -9.62 -13.72
N GLU A 122 -12.09 -9.49 -15.02
CA GLU A 122 -12.27 -10.62 -15.95
C GLU A 122 -10.95 -11.35 -16.26
N SER A 123 -9.80 -10.74 -15.99
CA SER A 123 -8.47 -11.23 -16.37
C SER A 123 -7.52 -11.46 -15.18
N LEU A 124 -8.08 -11.61 -13.97
CA LEU A 124 -7.28 -11.81 -12.76
C LEU A 124 -6.39 -13.07 -12.87
N PRO A 125 -5.07 -12.93 -12.64
CA PRO A 125 -4.14 -14.02 -12.84
C PRO A 125 -4.25 -15.07 -11.72
N PRO A 126 -4.19 -16.38 -12.04
CA PRO A 126 -4.17 -17.41 -11.02
C PRO A 126 -2.82 -17.42 -10.29
N GLY A 127 -2.81 -17.68 -8.98
CA GLY A 127 -1.57 -17.67 -8.21
C GLY A 127 -1.70 -18.23 -6.80
N PRO A 128 -0.56 -18.43 -6.10
CA PRO A 128 -0.55 -18.86 -4.71
C PRO A 128 -1.37 -17.88 -3.86
N TRP A 129 -2.02 -18.42 -2.83
CA TRP A 129 -2.75 -17.62 -1.84
C TRP A 129 -1.79 -16.76 -1.01
N TRP A 130 -2.32 -15.70 -0.39
CA TRP A 130 -1.59 -14.88 0.56
C TRP A 130 -0.95 -15.73 1.67
N PRO A 131 0.27 -15.39 2.13
CA PRO A 131 0.73 -15.92 3.41
C PRO A 131 -0.21 -15.47 4.55
N PRO A 132 -0.19 -16.17 5.70
CA PRO A 132 -0.87 -15.71 6.91
C PRO A 132 -0.51 -14.26 7.27
N VAL A 133 -1.47 -13.48 7.77
CA VAL A 133 -1.30 -12.04 8.04
C VAL A 133 -0.16 -11.76 9.03
N ASP A 134 0.01 -12.60 10.03
CA ASP A 134 1.11 -12.50 10.99
C ASP A 134 2.48 -12.73 10.33
N ARG A 135 2.56 -13.65 9.36
CA ARG A 135 3.78 -13.85 8.56
C ARG A 135 4.00 -12.70 7.56
N LEU A 136 2.92 -12.17 6.97
CA LEU A 136 2.97 -11.04 6.03
C LEU A 136 3.50 -9.77 6.70
N LEU A 137 3.08 -9.52 7.94
CA LEU A 137 3.44 -8.31 8.69
C LEU A 137 4.67 -8.48 9.58
N ALA A 138 5.30 -9.66 9.60
CA ALA A 138 6.48 -9.91 10.41
C ALA A 138 7.67 -9.05 9.95
N GLY A 139 8.24 -8.25 10.86
CA GLY A 139 9.42 -7.42 10.59
C GLY A 139 9.14 -6.23 9.65
N ILE A 140 7.87 -5.84 9.48
CA ILE A 140 7.47 -4.80 8.54
C ILE A 140 8.09 -3.43 8.87
N GLU A 141 8.39 -3.19 10.15
CA GLU A 141 9.07 -1.99 10.65
C GLU A 141 10.52 -1.84 10.20
N GLN A 142 11.12 -2.93 9.68
CA GLN A 142 12.48 -3.00 9.15
C GLN A 142 12.52 -3.04 7.61
N ARG A 143 11.37 -3.20 6.94
CA ARG A 143 11.30 -3.15 5.47
C ARG A 143 11.34 -1.69 5.02
N VAL A 144 12.53 -1.21 4.69
CA VAL A 144 12.74 0.16 4.21
C VAL A 144 12.19 0.30 2.79
N PRO A 145 11.44 1.37 2.47
CA PRO A 145 11.02 1.64 1.10
C PRO A 145 12.21 1.83 0.16
N ASP A 146 12.14 1.30 -1.07
CA ASP A 146 13.15 1.55 -2.13
C ASP A 146 13.17 3.01 -2.63
N VAL A 147 12.42 3.91 -1.99
CA VAL A 147 12.52 5.35 -2.23
C VAL A 147 13.81 5.80 -1.55
N ALA A 148 14.90 5.67 -2.28
CA ALA A 148 16.23 6.05 -1.87
C ALA A 148 16.21 7.40 -1.12
N VAL A 149 16.88 7.39 0.04
CA VAL A 149 17.55 8.51 0.73
C VAL A 149 17.12 9.91 0.25
N PRO A 150 16.52 10.77 1.11
CA PRO A 150 16.25 12.15 0.73
C PRO A 150 17.50 12.78 0.12
N PRO A 151 17.39 13.60 -0.93
CA PRO A 151 18.56 14.25 -1.52
C PRO A 151 19.35 14.93 -0.40
N ASP A 152 20.68 14.76 -0.41
CA ASP A 152 21.59 15.45 0.51
C ASP A 152 21.13 16.91 0.62
N PRO A 153 20.99 17.48 1.84
CA PRO A 153 20.69 18.90 1.95
C PRO A 153 21.71 19.64 1.08
N PRO A 154 21.30 20.69 0.33
CA PRO A 154 22.23 21.42 -0.52
C PRO A 154 23.43 21.79 0.35
N VAL A 155 24.61 21.30 -0.04
CA VAL A 155 25.86 21.63 0.63
C VAL A 155 25.92 23.15 0.64
N GLU A 156 25.68 23.75 1.81
CA GLU A 156 25.79 25.19 1.98
C GLU A 156 27.25 25.52 1.66
N ASP A 157 27.46 26.30 0.59
CA ASP A 157 28.80 26.68 0.14
C ASP A 157 29.58 27.20 1.36
N PRO A 158 30.77 26.66 1.67
CA PRO A 158 31.54 27.12 2.81
C PRO A 158 31.73 28.63 2.68
N PRO A 159 31.53 29.41 3.76
CA PRO A 159 31.62 30.86 3.67
C PRO A 159 32.98 31.23 3.09
N ALA A 160 32.95 32.05 2.03
CA ALA A 160 34.14 32.48 1.31
C ALA A 160 35.24 32.92 2.30
N PRO A 161 36.50 32.50 2.10
CA PRO A 161 37.57 32.84 3.03
C PRO A 161 37.65 34.36 3.17
N ARG A 162 37.45 34.86 4.39
CA ARG A 162 37.65 36.28 4.69
C ARG A 162 39.10 36.62 4.34
N LEU A 163 39.28 37.36 3.25
CA LEU A 163 40.55 37.99 2.92
C LEU A 163 40.96 38.84 4.11
N LEU A 164 41.97 38.37 4.84
CA LEU A 164 42.74 39.17 5.78
C LEU A 164 43.31 40.34 4.98
N THR A 165 42.72 41.53 5.15
CA THR A 165 43.35 42.77 4.69
C THR A 165 44.67 42.91 5.45
N PRO A 166 45.82 42.99 4.78
CA PRO A 166 47.06 43.34 5.46
C PRO A 166 46.92 44.77 5.99
N GLY A 167 47.24 44.95 7.26
CA GLY A 167 47.17 46.23 7.95
C GLY A 167 48.02 47.30 7.26
N GLY A 168 47.47 48.52 7.24
CA GLY A 168 48.17 49.78 7.03
C GLY A 168 47.78 50.72 8.15
#